data_AF-X1SJA1-F1
#
_entry.id   AF-X1SJA1-F1
#
_cell.length_a   1.000
_cell.length_b   1.000
_cell.length_c   1.000
_cell.angle_alpha   90.00
_cell.angle_beta   90.00
_cell.angle_gamma   90.00
#
_symmetry.space_group_name_H-M   'P 1'
#
loop_
_entity.id
_entity.type
_entity.pdbx_description
1 polymer ?
#
loop_
_entity_poly.entity_id
_entity_poly.type
_entity_poly.pdbx_seq_one_letter_code
_entity_poly.pdbx_strand_id
1 'polypeptide(L)'
;MISFKNLISREKEINEIKVLEPAAGTGTLIAALCEKIKLRNEKIKLVFHAYEIEKILCSYLHNVLVECRRELKKFGHKLYFNTFNSDFILKNSRKIASNSKNNNLSPLYDLVISNPI
;
A
#
# COMPACT_ATOMS: atom_id res chain seq x y z
N MET A 1 -32.64 32.73 6.12
CA MET A 1 -32.06 31.75 7.08
C MET A 1 -31.41 30.64 6.25
N ILE A 2 -30.09 30.71 6.05
CA ILE A 2 -29.35 29.77 5.18
C ILE A 2 -29.14 28.48 5.96
N SER A 3 -29.69 27.36 5.46
CA SER A 3 -29.55 26.05 6.08
C SER A 3 -28.15 25.49 5.87
N PHE A 4 -27.43 25.24 6.96
CA PHE A 4 -26.08 24.64 7.01
C PHE A 4 -26.01 23.16 6.57
N LYS A 5 -27.06 22.60 5.93
CA LYS A 5 -27.13 21.18 5.57
C LYS A 5 -26.30 20.75 4.34
N ASN A 6 -25.60 21.67 3.68
CA ASN A 6 -24.76 21.37 2.51
C ASN A 6 -23.26 21.38 2.81
N LEU A 7 -22.84 21.41 4.08
CA LEU A 7 -21.42 21.49 4.47
C LEU A 7 -20.72 20.13 4.64
N ILE A 8 -21.13 19.13 3.87
CA ILE A 8 -20.28 17.98 3.54
C ILE A 8 -20.40 17.82 2.03
N SER A 9 -19.85 18.80 1.31
CA SER A 9 -19.54 18.65 -0.11
C SER A 9 -18.78 17.33 -0.25
N ARG A 10 -19.42 16.35 -0.89
CA ARG A 10 -18.83 15.12 -1.44
C ARG A 10 -17.31 15.20 -1.42
N GLU A 11 -16.67 14.62 -0.40
CA GLU A 11 -15.24 14.35 -0.50
C GLU A 11 -15.11 13.51 -1.78
N LYS A 12 -14.44 14.09 -2.78
CA LYS A 12 -14.17 13.43 -4.05
C LYS A 12 -13.62 12.06 -3.71
N GLU A 13 -14.31 10.99 -4.13
CA GLU A 13 -13.96 9.60 -3.80
C GLU A 13 -12.47 9.42 -4.10
N ILE A 14 -11.67 9.29 -3.03
CA ILE A 14 -10.23 9.16 -3.18
C ILE A 14 -10.02 7.77 -3.74
N ASN A 15 -9.51 7.68 -4.98
CA ASN A 15 -9.13 6.42 -5.60
C ASN A 15 -8.16 5.69 -4.66
N GLU A 16 -8.65 4.61 -4.03
CA GLU A 16 -7.87 3.76 -3.15
C GLU A 16 -7.16 2.70 -4.00
N ILE A 17 -5.87 2.51 -3.76
CA ILE A 17 -5.05 1.49 -4.41
C ILE A 17 -4.35 0.68 -3.32
N LYS A 18 -4.69 -0.61 -3.23
CA LYS A 18 -4.07 -1.57 -2.33
C LYS A 18 -2.91 -2.24 -3.04
N VAL A 19 -1.72 -2.12 -2.45
CA VAL A 19 -0.47 -2.60 -3.02
C VAL A 19 0.16 -3.63 -2.09
N LEU A 20 0.55 -4.78 -2.66
CA LEU A 20 1.34 -5.80 -1.99
C LEU A 20 2.77 -5.79 -2.52
N GLU A 21 3.74 -5.81 -1.62
CA GLU A 21 5.14 -6.15 -1.94
C GLU A 21 5.61 -7.32 -1.04
N PRO A 22 5.72 -8.54 -1.58
CA PRO A 22 5.95 -9.74 -0.78
C PRO A 22 7.42 -9.94 -0.34
N ALA A 23 8.35 -9.19 -0.93
CA ALA A 23 9.77 -9.19 -0.63
C ALA A 23 10.33 -7.78 -0.88
N ALA A 24 10.12 -6.88 0.08
CA ALA A 24 10.25 -5.44 -0.10
C ALA A 24 11.67 -4.92 0.03
N GLY A 25 12.60 -5.68 0.63
CA GLY A 25 13.94 -5.21 0.90
C GLY A 25 13.90 -3.91 1.72
N THR A 26 14.54 -2.86 1.21
CA THR A 26 14.52 -1.52 1.81
C THR A 26 13.34 -0.66 1.34
N GLY A 27 12.48 -1.14 0.43
CA GLY A 27 11.32 -0.41 -0.10
C GLY A 27 11.60 0.44 -1.33
N THR A 28 12.64 0.12 -2.11
CA THR A 28 13.00 0.89 -3.32
C THR A 28 11.86 0.95 -4.35
N LEU A 29 11.16 -0.15 -4.61
CA LEU A 29 10.04 -0.16 -5.57
C LEU A 29 8.85 0.64 -5.05
N ILE A 30 8.55 0.55 -3.75
CA ILE A 30 7.54 1.40 -3.10
C ILE A 30 7.89 2.88 -3.26
N ALA A 31 9.14 3.26 -2.99
CA ALA A 31 9.58 4.65 -3.12
C ALA A 31 9.44 5.15 -4.56
N ALA A 32 9.84 4.34 -5.54
CA ALA A 32 9.69 4.66 -6.96
C ALA A 32 8.20 4.83 -7.35
N LEU A 33 7.32 3.95 -6.86
CA LEU A 33 5.87 4.07 -7.08
C LEU A 33 5.31 5.35 -6.44
N CYS A 34 5.75 5.69 -5.23
CA CYS A 34 5.35 6.93 -4.57
C CYS A 34 5.76 8.16 -5.38
N GLU A 35 6.98 8.21 -5.93
CA GLU A 35 7.42 9.32 -6.78
C GLU A 35 6.61 9.41 -8.08
N LYS A 36 6.19 8.28 -8.68
CA LYS A 36 5.27 8.32 -9.84
C LYS A 36 3.89 8.83 -9.47
N ILE A 37 3.38 8.46 -8.29
CA ILE A 37 2.05 8.87 -7.83
C ILE A 37 1.99 10.35 -7.45
N LYS A 38 3.07 10.86 -6.85
CA LYS A 38 3.25 12.28 -6.47
C LYS A 38 3.01 13.25 -7.63
N LEU A 39 3.28 12.83 -8.86
CA LEU A 39 3.11 13.63 -10.07
C LEU A 39 1.68 13.54 -10.67
N ARG A 40 0.78 12.78 -10.06
CA ARG A 40 -0.61 12.64 -10.56
C ARG A 40 -1.48 13.79 -10.04
N ASN A 41 -2.34 14.31 -10.90
CA ASN A 41 -3.30 15.37 -10.56
C ASN A 41 -4.39 14.88 -9.60
N GLU A 42 -4.70 13.59 -9.62
CA GLU A 42 -5.72 12.98 -8.77
C GLU A 42 -5.16 12.66 -7.38
N LYS A 43 -5.98 12.92 -6.34
CA LYS A 43 -5.65 12.51 -4.97
C LYS A 43 -5.91 11.02 -4.85
N ILE A 44 -4.90 10.31 -4.36
CA ILE A 44 -4.88 8.85 -4.29
C ILE A 44 -4.65 8.45 -2.83
N LYS A 45 -5.31 7.38 -2.41
CA LYS A 45 -5.06 6.72 -1.13
C LYS A 45 -4.32 5.43 -1.41
N LEU A 46 -3.07 5.35 -1.01
CA LEU A 46 -2.26 4.14 -1.08
C LEU A 46 -2.37 3.36 0.22
N VAL A 47 -2.51 2.04 0.09
CA VAL A 47 -2.44 1.10 1.22
C VAL A 47 -1.40 0.04 0.88
N PHE A 48 -0.26 0.07 1.56
CA PHE A 48 0.82 -0.90 1.37
C PHE A 48 0.80 -2.01 2.40
N HIS A 49 0.90 -3.25 1.95
CA HIS A 49 1.36 -4.37 2.77
C HIS A 49 2.71 -4.83 2.24
N ALA A 50 3.76 -4.63 3.03
CA ALA A 50 5.14 -4.91 2.63
C ALA A 50 5.75 -5.95 3.57
N TYR A 51 6.32 -7.01 3.00
CA TYR A 51 6.92 -8.12 3.73
C TYR A 51 8.43 -8.11 3.52
N GLU A 52 9.18 -8.37 4.58
CA GLU A 52 10.64 -8.50 4.55
C GLU A 52 11.09 -9.48 5.64
N ILE A 53 11.99 -10.41 5.33
CA ILE A 53 12.45 -11.44 6.28
C ILE A 53 13.59 -10.91 7.15
N GLU A 54 14.46 -10.07 6.59
CA GLU A 54 15.61 -9.51 7.29
C GLU A 54 15.20 -8.33 8.18
N LYS A 55 15.38 -8.48 9.49
CA LYS A 55 14.92 -7.50 10.50
C LYS A 55 15.49 -6.09 10.29
N ILE A 56 16.76 -6.01 9.90
CA ILE A 56 17.43 -4.73 9.65
C ILE A 56 16.81 -4.06 8.41
N LEU A 57 16.60 -4.81 7.33
CA LEU A 57 15.94 -4.29 6.13
C LEU A 57 14.50 -3.87 6.41
N CYS A 58 13.75 -4.63 7.20
CA CYS A 58 12.40 -4.26 7.62
C CYS A 58 12.37 -2.93 8.39
N SER A 59 13.43 -2.62 9.15
CA SER A 59 13.55 -1.34 9.87
C SER A 59 13.80 -0.18 8.90
N TYR A 60 14.65 -0.39 7.89
CA TYR A 60 14.86 0.59 6.82
C TYR A 60 13.62 0.79 5.96
N LEU A 61 12.93 -0.29 5.59
CA LEU A 61 11.65 -0.27 4.89
C LEU A 61 10.62 0.58 5.62
N HIS A 62 10.50 0.42 6.94
CA HIS A 62 9.59 1.24 7.74
C HIS A 62 9.93 2.74 7.62
N ASN A 63 11.21 3.09 7.75
CA ASN A 63 11.66 4.48 7.64
C ASN A 63 11.37 5.05 6.24
N VAL A 64 11.63 4.27 5.18
CA VAL A 64 11.31 4.66 3.80
C VAL A 64 9.81 4.91 3.63
N LEU A 65 8.95 4.05 4.18
CA LEU A 65 7.49 4.23 4.13
C LEU A 65 6.99 5.44 4.93
N VAL A 66 7.62 5.74 6.07
CA VAL A 66 7.36 6.98 6.83
C VAL A 66 7.71 8.21 6.00
N GLU A 67 8.86 8.21 5.33
CA GLU A 67 9.28 9.31 4.47
C GLU A 67 8.38 9.46 3.24
N CYS A 68 8.03 8.35 2.57
CA CYS A 68 7.09 8.35 1.46
C CYS A 68 5.74 8.94 1.87
N ARG A 69 5.22 8.56 3.05
CA ARG A 69 3.99 9.11 3.61
C ARG A 69 4.09 10.61 3.83
N ARG A 70 5.20 11.07 4.42
CA ARG A 70 5.45 12.50 4.68
C ARG A 70 5.51 13.29 3.38
N GLU A 71 6.22 12.81 2.38
CA GLU A 71 6.33 13.45 1.07
C GLU A 71 4.98 13.50 0.35
N LEU A 72 4.29 12.35 0.20
CA LEU A 72 3.00 12.28 -0.49
C LEU A 72 1.92 13.16 0.15
N LYS A 73 1.95 13.32 1.48
CA LYS A 73 1.02 14.20 2.20
C LYS A 73 1.15 15.66 1.74
N LYS A 74 2.35 16.13 1.40
CA LYS A 74 2.57 17.49 0.89
C LYS A 74 1.84 17.74 -0.44
N PHE A 75 1.63 16.68 -1.21
CA PHE A 75 0.93 16.71 -2.49
C PHE A 75 -0.56 16.33 -2.35
N GLY A 76 -1.05 16.14 -1.11
CA GLY A 76 -2.46 15.83 -0.83
C GLY A 76 -2.85 14.38 -1.04
N HIS A 77 -1.91 13.46 -1.25
CA HIS A 77 -2.19 12.02 -1.26
C HIS A 77 -2.21 11.47 0.17
N LYS A 78 -2.84 10.31 0.37
CA LYS A 78 -2.85 9.58 1.64
C LYS A 78 -2.06 8.28 1.46
N LEU A 79 -1.22 7.92 2.42
CA LEU A 79 -0.51 6.64 2.43
C LEU A 79 -0.64 6.00 3.80
N TYR A 80 -1.13 4.75 3.80
CA TYR A 80 -1.19 3.84 4.93
C TYR A 80 -0.32 2.62 4.62
N PHE A 81 0.31 2.04 5.64
CA PHE A 81 1.17 0.90 5.41
C PHE A 81 1.27 0.00 6.64
N ASN A 82 1.47 -1.29 6.38
CA ASN A 82 1.92 -2.27 7.36
C ASN A 82 3.20 -2.93 6.84
N THR A 83 4.24 -2.96 7.67
CA THR A 83 5.47 -3.72 7.43
C THR A 83 5.44 -5.00 8.25
N PHE A 84 5.72 -6.12 7.60
CA PHE A 84 5.71 -7.44 8.22
C PHE A 84 7.11 -8.04 8.17
N ASN A 85 7.75 -8.20 9.33
CA ASN A 85 9.01 -8.93 9.40
C ASN A 85 8.77 -10.45 9.39
N SER A 86 8.44 -10.99 8.21
CA SER A 86 8.09 -12.40 8.02
C SER A 86 8.10 -12.78 6.55
N ASP A 87 8.32 -14.06 6.26
CA ASP A 87 8.16 -14.62 4.92
C ASP A 87 6.69 -14.59 4.49
N PHE A 88 6.39 -13.94 3.36
CA PHE A 88 5.03 -13.81 2.83
C PHE A 88 4.39 -15.17 2.50
N ILE A 89 5.14 -16.08 1.87
CA ILE A 89 4.66 -17.39 1.43
C ILE A 89 4.33 -18.24 2.65
N LEU A 90 5.25 -18.35 3.61
CA LEU A 90 5.05 -19.16 4.82
C LEU A 90 3.91 -18.60 5.66
N LYS A 91 3.83 -17.27 5.83
CA LYS A 91 2.74 -16.58 6.55
C LYS A 91 1.38 -16.88 5.95
N ASN A 92 1.27 -16.97 4.64
CA ASN A 92 0.01 -17.11 3.92
C ASN A 92 -0.25 -18.52 3.37
N SER A 93 0.67 -19.47 3.58
CA SER A 93 0.65 -20.85 3.08
C SER A 93 -0.70 -21.56 3.24
N ARG A 94 -1.34 -21.45 4.42
CA ARG A 94 -2.65 -22.05 4.69
C ARG A 94 -3.75 -21.48 3.80
N LYS A 95 -3.74 -20.15 3.59
CA LYS A 95 -4.71 -19.48 2.72
C LYS A 95 -4.47 -19.82 1.25
N ILE A 96 -3.20 -19.89 0.84
CA ILE A 96 -2.81 -20.30 -0.51
C ILE A 96 -3.32 -21.74 -0.79
N ALA A 97 -3.09 -22.66 0.16
CA ALA A 97 -3.54 -24.05 0.05
C ALA A 97 -5.07 -24.21 0.05
N SER A 98 -5.80 -23.42 0.85
CA SER A 98 -7.27 -23.48 0.90
C SER A 98 -7.93 -22.82 -0.31
N ASN A 99 -7.35 -21.75 -0.84
CA ASN A 99 -7.91 -20.98 -1.94
C ASN A 99 -7.75 -21.68 -3.30
N SER A 100 -6.80 -22.63 -3.42
CA SER A 100 -6.65 -23.45 -4.63
C SER A 100 -7.90 -24.29 -4.96
N LYS A 101 -8.89 -24.38 -4.05
CA LYS A 101 -10.12 -25.16 -4.25
C LYS A 101 -11.38 -24.31 -4.50
N ASN A 102 -11.32 -22.99 -4.29
CA ASN A 102 -12.47 -22.08 -4.43
C ASN A 102 -12.10 -20.90 -5.35
N ASN A 103 -12.53 -20.97 -6.61
CA ASN A 103 -12.22 -19.97 -7.66
C ASN A 103 -12.99 -18.64 -7.53
N ASN A 104 -13.84 -18.45 -6.51
CA ASN A 104 -14.67 -17.26 -6.32
C ASN A 104 -14.08 -16.25 -5.34
N LEU A 105 -12.80 -15.89 -5.51
CA LEU A 105 -12.16 -14.90 -4.64
C LEU A 105 -11.99 -13.58 -5.39
N SER A 106 -12.58 -12.51 -4.84
CA SER A 106 -12.28 -11.15 -5.25
C SER A 106 -10.81 -10.82 -4.95
N PRO A 107 -10.08 -10.14 -5.85
CA PRO A 107 -8.70 -9.76 -5.60
C PRO A 107 -8.60 -8.87 -4.35
N LEU A 108 -7.66 -9.20 -3.45
CA LEU A 108 -7.43 -8.43 -2.22
C LEU A 108 -6.58 -7.18 -2.44
N TYR A 109 -5.79 -7.16 -3.52
CA TYR A 109 -4.87 -6.10 -3.89
C TYR A 109 -5.10 -5.72 -5.34
N ASP A 110 -4.97 -4.43 -5.63
CA ASP A 110 -5.08 -3.88 -6.99
C ASP A 110 -3.73 -3.98 -7.72
N LEU A 111 -2.63 -3.97 -6.99
CA LEU A 111 -1.27 -4.05 -7.52
C LEU A 111 -0.41 -4.97 -6.65
N VAL A 112 0.39 -5.80 -7.32
CA VAL A 112 1.53 -6.48 -6.71
C VAL A 112 2.78 -5.93 -7.37
N ILE A 113 3.69 -5.35 -6.57
CA ILE A 113 5.03 -4.98 -7.01
C ILE A 113 6.01 -5.98 -6.41
N SER A 114 6.91 -6.50 -7.22
CA SER A 114 7.91 -7.47 -6.78
C SER A 114 9.09 -7.38 -7.71
N ASN A 115 10.28 -7.40 -7.13
CA ASN A 115 11.48 -7.72 -7.88
C ASN A 115 11.62 -9.26 -7.85
N PRO A 116 11.44 -9.97 -8.98
CA PRO A 116 11.70 -11.40 -8.98
C PRO A 116 13.16 -11.64 -8.59
N ILE A 117 13.34 -12.50 -7.59
CA ILE A 117 14.62 -13.11 -7.23
C ILE A 117 14.92 -14.22 -8.24
#